data_AF-A0A973QUM0-F1
#
_entry.id   AF-A0A973QUM0-F1
#
_cell.length_a   1.000
_cell.length_b   1.000
_cell.length_c   1.000
_cell.angle_alpha   90.00
_cell.angle_beta   90.00
_cell.angle_gamma   90.00
#
_symmetry.space_group_name_H-M   'P 1'
#
loop_
_entity.id
_entity.type
_entity.pdbx_description
1 polymer ?
#
loop_
_entity_poly.entity_id
_entity_poly.type
_entity_poly.pdbx_seq_one_letter_code
_entity_poly.pdbx_strand_id
1 'polypeptide(L)'
;MTSDDTARPGRTRSIETYSALSPEQTEAVLSLLAAAAEDDGQQAVSEQGRLQLRGGEREGVSHLLLSVGDELVGYAQLEDTDPVEAPAAELVVHPAHRGHGHGRALGSALLAASGKRLRVWAHGGHSAARHLAQVLGLTLFRELRQMRRPLADLNLPEPVLPAGVTVRTFVPGEDDAAWLAVNAAAFAHHPEQGSLTQRDLDDRKAEPWFDPA
;
A
#
# COMPACT_ATOMS: atom_id res chain seq x y z
N MET A 1 -9.46 24.92 -49.97
CA MET A 1 -10.13 24.40 -48.77
C MET A 1 -9.06 23.77 -47.89
N THR A 2 -8.45 24.59 -47.04
CA THR A 2 -7.51 24.17 -46.00
C THR A 2 -8.34 23.62 -44.84
N SER A 3 -8.32 22.30 -44.67
CA SER A 3 -8.85 21.67 -43.46
C SER A 3 -7.80 21.84 -42.38
N ASP A 4 -8.07 22.78 -41.48
CA ASP A 4 -7.28 23.07 -40.29
C ASP A 4 -7.58 21.95 -39.28
N ASP A 5 -6.75 20.90 -39.29
CA ASP A 5 -6.80 19.81 -38.32
C ASP A 5 -6.17 20.32 -37.02
N THR A 6 -6.97 21.04 -36.23
CA THR A 6 -6.59 21.51 -34.91
C THR A 6 -6.58 20.33 -33.94
N ALA A 7 -5.44 19.62 -33.93
CA ALA A 7 -5.10 18.68 -32.88
C ALA A 7 -5.29 19.37 -31.52
N ARG A 8 -6.21 18.85 -30.69
CA ARG A 8 -6.34 19.27 -29.30
C ARG A 8 -4.95 19.14 -28.64
N PRO A 9 -4.42 20.17 -27.98
CA PRO A 9 -3.16 20.04 -27.25
C PRO A 9 -3.33 18.90 -26.24
N GLY A 10 -2.60 17.81 -26.45
CA GLY A 10 -2.65 16.65 -25.56
C GLY A 10 -2.29 17.10 -24.16
N ARG A 11 -3.16 16.85 -23.17
CA ARG A 11 -2.88 17.17 -21.77
C ARG A 11 -1.56 16.52 -21.38
N THR A 12 -0.60 17.33 -20.95
CA THR A 12 0.73 16.86 -20.58
C THR A 12 0.65 16.07 -19.27
N ARG A 13 1.33 14.91 -19.24
CA ARG A 13 1.51 14.12 -18.02
C ARG A 13 2.61 14.72 -17.15
N SER A 14 2.35 14.90 -15.85
CA SER A 14 3.34 15.25 -14.83
C SER A 14 3.42 14.17 -13.74
N ILE A 15 4.56 14.08 -13.05
CA ILE A 15 4.72 13.28 -11.84
C ILE A 15 5.41 14.17 -10.81
N GLU A 16 4.80 14.32 -9.64
CA GLU A 16 5.33 15.09 -8.52
C GLU A 16 5.57 14.18 -7.33
N THR A 17 6.64 14.43 -6.58
CA THR A 17 7.05 13.61 -5.42
C THR A 17 6.97 14.41 -4.14
N TYR A 18 6.41 13.81 -3.10
CA TYR A 18 6.14 14.43 -1.82
C TYR A 18 6.58 13.52 -0.66
N SER A 19 7.12 14.09 0.42
CA SER A 19 7.39 13.37 1.67
C SER A 19 6.14 13.27 2.58
N ALA A 20 5.15 14.14 2.34
CA ALA A 20 3.84 14.12 2.96
C ALA A 20 2.82 14.77 2.02
N LEU A 21 1.57 14.32 2.06
CA LEU A 21 0.49 14.87 1.26
C LEU A 21 -0.30 15.93 2.04
N SER A 22 -0.81 16.94 1.34
CA SER A 22 -1.82 17.86 1.90
C SER A 22 -3.16 17.13 2.14
N PRO A 23 -4.06 17.66 2.99
CA PRO A 23 -5.38 17.06 3.19
C PRO A 23 -6.14 16.83 1.88
N GLU A 24 -6.08 17.78 0.94
CA GLU A 24 -6.74 17.71 -0.36
C GLU A 24 -6.12 16.63 -1.26
N GLN A 25 -4.78 16.51 -1.25
CA GLN A 25 -4.08 15.46 -1.98
C GLN A 25 -4.40 14.08 -1.41
N THR A 26 -4.44 13.95 -0.09
CA THR A 26 -4.83 12.71 0.60
C THR A 26 -6.24 12.29 0.21
N GLU A 27 -7.21 13.21 0.22
CA GLU A 27 -8.59 12.91 -0.18
C GLU A 27 -8.68 12.47 -1.65
N ALA A 28 -7.94 13.14 -2.55
CA ALA A 28 -7.88 12.77 -3.96
C ALA A 28 -7.27 11.37 -4.16
N VAL A 29 -6.19 11.03 -3.45
CA VAL A 29 -5.56 9.70 -3.50
C VAL A 29 -6.49 8.62 -2.92
N LEU A 30 -7.16 8.89 -1.81
CA LEU A 30 -8.13 7.96 -1.23
C LEU A 30 -9.31 7.70 -2.18
N SER A 31 -9.79 8.75 -2.87
CA SER A 31 -10.84 8.63 -3.89
C SER A 31 -10.39 7.79 -5.09
N LEU A 32 -9.15 8.00 -5.56
CA LEU A 32 -8.53 7.19 -6.61
C LEU A 32 -8.42 5.71 -6.21
N LEU A 33 -7.98 5.43 -4.98
CA LEU A 33 -7.87 4.08 -4.45
C LEU A 33 -9.23 3.40 -4.31
N ALA A 34 -10.26 4.14 -3.89
CA ALA A 34 -11.62 3.64 -3.81
C ALA A 34 -12.17 3.25 -5.20
N ALA A 35 -12.00 4.12 -6.20
CA ALA A 35 -12.42 3.82 -7.58
C ALA A 35 -11.70 2.59 -8.16
N ALA A 36 -10.39 2.47 -7.92
CA ALA A 36 -9.65 1.28 -8.33
C ALA A 36 -10.11 0.01 -7.61
N ALA A 37 -10.40 0.09 -6.31
CA ALA A 37 -10.86 -1.05 -5.54
C ALA A 37 -12.27 -1.52 -5.93
N GLU A 38 -13.15 -0.60 -6.32
CA GLU A 38 -14.49 -0.92 -6.85
C GLU A 38 -14.39 -1.69 -8.19
N ASP A 39 -13.50 -1.27 -9.09
CA ASP A 39 -13.26 -1.91 -10.38
C ASP A 39 -12.52 -3.25 -10.27
N ASP A 40 -11.48 -3.31 -9.44
CA ASP A 40 -10.59 -4.48 -9.33
C ASP A 40 -11.08 -5.51 -8.29
N GLY A 41 -12.02 -5.14 -7.41
CA GLY A 41 -12.51 -5.96 -6.31
C GLY A 41 -11.51 -6.15 -5.16
N GLN A 42 -10.41 -5.40 -5.14
CA GLN A 42 -9.33 -5.47 -4.16
C GLN A 42 -8.62 -4.12 -4.04
N GLN A 43 -8.17 -3.78 -2.83
CA GLN A 43 -7.36 -2.59 -2.59
C GLN A 43 -6.01 -2.68 -3.30
N ALA A 44 -5.65 -1.62 -4.03
CA ALA A 44 -4.39 -1.52 -4.79
C ALA A 44 -3.17 -1.13 -3.93
N VAL A 45 -3.40 -0.61 -2.72
CA VAL A 45 -2.38 -0.26 -1.74
C VAL A 45 -2.72 -0.95 -0.43
N SER A 46 -1.71 -1.39 0.33
CA SER A 46 -1.81 -2.04 1.62
C SER A 46 -2.49 -1.14 2.66
N GLU A 47 -2.91 -1.74 3.79
CA GLU A 47 -3.41 -0.93 4.92
C GLU A 47 -2.34 0.03 5.42
N GLN A 48 -1.12 -0.44 5.63
CA GLN A 48 0.00 0.39 6.08
C GLN A 48 0.22 1.58 5.15
N GLY A 49 0.22 1.36 3.83
CA GLY A 49 0.30 2.45 2.85
C GLY A 49 -0.83 3.46 2.97
N ARG A 50 -2.07 2.99 3.16
CA ARG A 50 -3.22 3.89 3.37
C ARG A 50 -3.15 4.66 4.69
N LEU A 51 -2.61 4.06 5.75
CA LEU A 51 -2.35 4.75 7.02
C LEU A 51 -1.28 5.83 6.84
N GLN A 52 -0.23 5.57 6.05
CA GLN A 52 0.83 6.53 5.76
C GLN A 52 0.37 7.74 4.92
N LEU A 53 -0.75 7.65 4.20
CA LEU A 53 -1.39 8.83 3.57
C LEU A 53 -1.87 9.86 4.59
N ARG A 54 -2.07 9.43 5.84
CA ARG A 54 -2.55 10.23 6.96
C ARG A 54 -1.40 10.39 7.97
N GLY A 55 -1.44 11.48 8.73
CA GLY A 55 -0.50 11.66 9.85
C GLY A 55 0.86 12.27 9.49
N GLY A 56 1.01 12.84 8.29
CA GLY A 56 2.17 13.65 7.90
C GLY A 56 3.40 12.83 7.52
N GLU A 57 4.56 13.49 7.51
CA GLU A 57 5.82 12.90 7.03
C GLU A 57 6.22 11.66 7.85
N ARG A 58 6.74 10.67 7.11
CA ARG A 58 7.32 9.43 7.61
C ARG A 58 8.69 9.26 6.96
N GLU A 59 9.71 9.06 7.77
CA GLU A 59 11.06 8.81 7.29
C GLU A 59 11.08 7.59 6.35
N GLY A 60 11.76 7.73 5.21
CA GLY A 60 11.85 6.67 4.19
C GLY A 60 10.59 6.49 3.34
N VAL A 61 9.51 7.24 3.57
CA VAL A 61 8.29 7.16 2.76
C VAL A 61 8.19 8.35 1.81
N SER A 62 7.86 8.09 0.55
CA SER A 62 7.56 9.12 -0.44
C SER A 62 6.35 8.75 -1.28
N HIS A 63 5.63 9.78 -1.73
CA HIS A 63 4.41 9.68 -2.50
C HIS A 63 4.60 10.30 -3.87
N LEU A 64 4.22 9.60 -4.93
CA LEU A 64 4.29 10.07 -6.31
C LEU A 64 2.85 10.27 -6.82
N LEU A 65 2.52 11.50 -7.20
CA LEU A 65 1.23 11.85 -7.81
C LEU A 65 1.43 12.03 -9.31
N LEU A 66 0.69 11.26 -10.11
CA LEU A 66 0.70 11.38 -11.57
C LEU A 66 -0.59 12.06 -12.02
N SER A 67 -0.44 13.25 -12.62
CA SER A 67 -1.55 14.04 -13.15
C SER A 67 -1.49 14.16 -14.68
N VAL A 68 -2.65 14.33 -15.30
CA VAL A 68 -2.80 14.63 -16.72
C VAL A 68 -3.64 15.90 -16.87
N GLY A 69 -2.98 17.04 -17.12
CA GLY A 69 -3.57 18.34 -16.81
C GLY A 69 -3.82 18.47 -15.32
N ASP A 70 -5.02 18.89 -14.92
CA ASP A 70 -5.40 19.10 -13.51
C ASP A 70 -6.01 17.84 -12.84
N GLU A 71 -6.06 16.72 -13.55
CA GLU A 71 -6.67 15.48 -13.08
C GLU A 71 -5.63 14.51 -12.54
N LEU A 72 -5.79 14.06 -11.29
CA LEU A 72 -4.99 12.99 -10.70
C LEU A 72 -5.42 11.63 -11.29
N VAL A 73 -4.55 10.99 -12.06
CA VAL A 73 -4.86 9.72 -12.75
C VAL A 73 -4.03 8.54 -12.25
N GLY A 74 -3.03 8.78 -11.39
CA GLY A 74 -2.25 7.72 -10.79
C GLY A 74 -1.56 8.13 -9.50
N TYR A 75 -1.30 7.14 -8.65
CA TYR A 75 -0.61 7.29 -7.38
C TYR A 75 0.41 6.17 -7.22
N ALA A 76 1.54 6.48 -6.61
CA ALA A 76 2.43 5.47 -6.07
C ALA A 76 3.01 5.90 -4.72
N GLN A 77 3.41 4.91 -3.93
CA GLN A 77 4.22 5.10 -2.74
C GLN A 77 5.51 4.28 -2.85
N LEU A 78 6.59 4.82 -2.29
CA LEU A 78 7.87 4.16 -2.14
C LEU A 78 8.26 4.20 -0.66
N GLU A 79 8.58 3.04 -0.11
CA GLU A 79 9.04 2.86 1.27
C GLU A 79 10.47 2.28 1.25
N ASP A 80 11.40 3.06 1.77
CA ASP A 80 12.84 2.79 1.89
C ASP A 80 13.26 2.83 3.36
N THR A 81 12.65 1.95 4.16
CA THR A 81 12.87 1.85 5.61
C THR A 81 13.65 0.59 6.01
N ASP A 82 13.73 -0.41 5.13
CA ASP A 82 14.47 -1.64 5.37
C ASP A 82 15.95 -1.45 4.99
N PRO A 83 16.90 -1.59 5.93
CA PRO A 83 18.33 -1.37 5.64
C PRO A 83 18.96 -2.49 4.79
N VAL A 84 18.29 -3.64 4.65
CA VAL A 84 18.80 -4.82 3.94
C VAL A 84 18.09 -5.00 2.60
N GLU A 85 16.75 -5.03 2.64
CA GLU A 85 15.93 -5.28 1.46
C GLU A 85 15.93 -4.07 0.50
N ALA A 86 15.54 -4.31 -0.75
CA ALA A 86 15.28 -3.19 -1.66
C ALA A 86 14.02 -2.42 -1.22
N PRO A 87 13.90 -1.11 -1.56
CA PRO A 87 12.68 -0.35 -1.35
C PRO A 87 11.42 -1.05 -1.86
N ALA A 88 10.33 -0.98 -1.11
CA ALA A 88 9.03 -1.52 -1.48
C ALA A 88 8.16 -0.42 -2.08
N ALA A 89 7.42 -0.74 -3.14
CA ALA A 89 6.49 0.19 -3.75
C ALA A 89 5.13 -0.44 -4.03
N GLU A 90 4.13 0.42 -4.01
CA GLU A 90 2.75 0.12 -4.37
C GLU A 90 2.27 1.23 -5.29
N LEU A 91 1.52 0.89 -6.34
CA LEU A 91 1.04 1.88 -7.29
C LEU A 91 -0.31 1.52 -7.86
N VAL A 92 -1.06 2.55 -8.24
CA VAL A 92 -2.38 2.45 -8.84
C VAL A 92 -2.51 3.46 -9.98
N VAL A 93 -3.26 3.07 -11.01
CA VAL A 93 -3.71 3.97 -12.08
C VAL A 93 -5.23 3.90 -12.11
N HIS A 94 -5.87 5.06 -12.18
CA HIS A 94 -7.32 5.17 -12.23
C HIS A 94 -7.87 4.25 -13.36
N PRO A 95 -8.91 3.43 -13.10
CA PRO A 95 -9.44 2.48 -14.08
C PRO A 95 -9.68 3.07 -15.47
N ALA A 96 -10.35 4.22 -15.53
CA ALA A 96 -10.66 4.94 -16.78
C ALA A 96 -9.44 5.43 -17.57
N HIS A 97 -8.25 5.48 -16.95
CA HIS A 97 -7.01 5.98 -17.55
C HIS A 97 -5.98 4.87 -17.82
N ARG A 98 -6.30 3.61 -17.54
CA ARG A 98 -5.43 2.46 -17.85
C ARG A 98 -5.19 2.33 -19.37
N GLY A 99 -4.08 1.71 -19.76
CA GLY A 99 -3.71 1.53 -21.18
C GLY A 99 -2.98 2.71 -21.84
N HIS A 100 -2.83 3.84 -21.15
CA HIS A 100 -2.17 5.05 -21.67
C HIS A 100 -0.71 5.22 -21.20
N GLY A 101 -0.10 4.15 -20.67
CA GLY A 101 1.31 4.15 -20.24
C GLY A 101 1.60 4.83 -18.89
N HIS A 102 0.57 5.24 -18.13
CA HIS A 102 0.74 5.86 -16.80
C HIS A 102 1.40 4.92 -15.78
N GLY A 103 1.03 3.64 -15.76
CA GLY A 103 1.66 2.66 -14.87
C GLY A 103 3.16 2.48 -15.16
N ARG A 104 3.55 2.48 -16.45
CA ARG A 104 4.96 2.45 -16.85
C ARG A 104 5.69 3.71 -16.41
N ALA A 105 5.05 4.88 -16.50
CA ALA A 105 5.63 6.14 -16.08
C ALA A 105 5.88 6.18 -14.56
N LEU A 106 4.89 5.80 -13.74
CA LEU A 106 5.05 5.65 -12.29
C LEU A 106 6.13 4.62 -11.96
N GLY A 107 6.07 3.43 -12.56
CA GLY A 107 7.08 2.39 -12.33
C GLY A 107 8.50 2.81 -12.70
N SER A 108 8.66 3.59 -13.77
CA SER A 108 9.97 4.13 -14.17
C SER A 108 10.46 5.21 -13.21
N ALA A 109 9.55 6.05 -12.70
CA ALA A 109 9.88 7.04 -11.67
C ALA A 109 10.31 6.36 -10.35
N LEU A 110 9.60 5.31 -9.92
CA LEU A 110 9.96 4.51 -8.74
C LEU A 110 11.33 3.86 -8.91
N LEU A 111 11.61 3.23 -10.06
CA LEU A 111 12.93 2.65 -10.35
C LEU A 111 14.06 3.69 -10.32
N ALA A 112 13.78 4.91 -10.79
CA ALA A 112 14.76 6.00 -10.74
C ALA A 112 15.00 6.45 -9.29
N ALA A 113 13.93 6.66 -8.52
CA ALA A 113 13.99 7.09 -7.12
C ALA A 113 14.69 6.04 -6.23
N SER A 114 14.52 4.76 -6.52
CA SER A 114 15.06 3.67 -5.72
C SER A 114 16.45 3.18 -6.15
N GLY A 115 17.13 3.90 -7.06
CA GLY A 115 18.43 3.50 -7.58
C GLY A 115 18.40 2.14 -8.32
N LYS A 116 17.26 1.81 -8.93
CA LYS A 116 16.94 0.52 -9.61
C LYS A 116 16.91 -0.70 -8.69
N ARG A 117 16.87 -0.50 -7.37
CA ARG A 117 16.53 -1.54 -6.40
C ARG A 117 15.06 -1.39 -6.04
N LEU A 118 14.18 -2.25 -6.54
CA LEU A 118 12.74 -2.07 -6.32
C LEU A 118 12.04 -3.42 -6.14
N ARG A 119 11.26 -3.53 -5.07
CA ARG A 119 10.21 -4.54 -4.90
C ARG A 119 8.87 -3.85 -5.13
N VAL A 120 7.97 -4.48 -5.86
CA VAL A 120 6.63 -3.92 -6.10
C VAL A 120 5.59 -4.93 -5.65
N TRP A 121 4.64 -4.48 -4.83
CA TRP A 121 3.47 -5.28 -4.48
C TRP A 121 2.45 -5.25 -5.62
N ALA A 122 1.97 -6.44 -6.01
CA ALA A 122 0.88 -6.61 -6.95
C ALA A 122 -0.29 -7.32 -6.25
N HIS A 123 -1.06 -6.56 -5.45
CA HIS A 123 -2.22 -7.09 -4.73
C HIS A 123 -3.21 -7.75 -5.69
N GLY A 124 -3.73 -8.93 -5.31
CA GLY A 124 -4.62 -9.74 -6.16
C GLY A 124 -3.96 -10.38 -7.39
N GLY A 125 -2.74 -9.98 -7.76
CA GLY A 125 -2.02 -10.55 -8.91
C GLY A 125 -2.72 -10.33 -10.25
N HIS A 126 -3.35 -9.16 -10.47
CA HIS A 126 -4.05 -8.86 -11.73
C HIS A 126 -3.12 -8.95 -12.95
N SER A 127 -3.67 -9.34 -14.11
CA SER A 127 -2.89 -9.51 -15.36
C SER A 127 -2.17 -8.22 -15.79
N ALA A 128 -2.81 -7.06 -15.60
CA ALA A 128 -2.22 -5.75 -15.88
C ALA A 128 -0.97 -5.47 -15.02
N ALA A 129 -1.01 -5.82 -13.72
CA ALA A 129 0.14 -5.68 -12.83
C ALA A 129 1.29 -6.62 -13.22
N ARG A 130 0.97 -7.88 -13.59
CA ARG A 130 1.97 -8.84 -14.10
C ARG A 130 2.64 -8.34 -15.38
N HIS A 131 1.84 -7.80 -16.31
CA HIS A 131 2.38 -7.22 -17.54
C HIS A 131 3.26 -5.99 -17.28
N LEU A 132 2.83 -5.10 -16.38
CA LEU A 132 3.63 -3.95 -15.97
C LEU A 132 4.97 -4.39 -15.36
N ALA A 133 4.97 -5.40 -14.49
CA ALA A 133 6.20 -5.95 -13.92
C ALA A 133 7.17 -6.42 -15.02
N GLN A 134 6.68 -7.15 -16.03
CA GLN A 134 7.49 -7.57 -17.18
C GLN A 134 8.05 -6.38 -17.97
N VAL A 135 7.24 -5.35 -18.24
CA VAL A 135 7.67 -4.13 -18.95
C VAL A 135 8.76 -3.39 -18.18
N LEU A 136 8.73 -3.44 -16.86
CA LEU A 136 9.73 -2.84 -15.97
C LEU A 136 10.96 -3.75 -15.72
N GLY A 137 10.98 -4.96 -16.28
CA GLY A 137 12.05 -5.94 -16.07
C GLY A 137 12.05 -6.58 -14.67
N LEU A 138 10.93 -6.51 -13.95
CA LEU A 138 10.75 -7.10 -12.64
C LEU A 138 10.32 -8.57 -12.77
N THR A 139 10.70 -9.38 -11.78
CA THR A 139 10.31 -10.79 -11.70
C THR A 139 9.62 -11.09 -10.38
N LEU A 140 8.73 -12.08 -10.39
CA LEU A 140 8.07 -12.55 -9.18
C LEU A 140 9.08 -13.32 -8.33
N PHE A 141 9.30 -12.88 -7.10
CA PHE A 141 10.23 -13.53 -6.16
C PHE A 141 9.56 -13.95 -4.84
N ARG A 142 8.38 -13.41 -4.53
CA ARG A 142 7.61 -13.71 -3.31
C ARG A 142 6.11 -13.69 -3.62
N GLU A 143 5.38 -14.64 -3.03
CA GLU A 143 3.92 -14.67 -3.05
C GLU A 143 3.39 -14.61 -1.62
N LEU A 144 2.39 -13.77 -1.38
CA LEU A 144 1.63 -13.74 -0.13
C LEU A 144 0.24 -14.33 -0.37
N ARG A 145 -0.08 -15.42 0.32
CA ARG A 145 -1.35 -16.14 0.12
C ARG A 145 -2.41 -15.67 1.11
N GLN A 146 -3.51 -15.14 0.59
CA GLN A 146 -4.71 -14.91 1.39
C GLN A 146 -5.51 -16.23 1.48
N MET A 147 -5.60 -16.80 2.69
CA MET A 147 -6.41 -18.00 2.95
C MET A 147 -7.75 -17.59 3.56
N ARG A 148 -8.84 -18.26 3.20
CA ARG A 148 -10.19 -18.01 3.72
C ARG A 148 -10.84 -19.32 4.16
N ARG A 149 -11.69 -19.25 5.19
CA ARG A 149 -12.48 -20.39 5.68
C ARG A 149 -13.89 -19.92 6.05
N PRO A 150 -14.96 -20.57 5.55
CA PRO A 150 -16.32 -20.32 6.01
C PRO A 150 -16.46 -20.61 7.51
N LEU A 151 -17.21 -19.77 8.23
CA LEU A 151 -17.46 -19.93 9.67
C LEU A 151 -18.81 -20.59 9.99
N ALA A 152 -19.65 -20.83 8.97
CA ALA A 152 -20.89 -21.58 9.15
C ALA A 152 -20.61 -23.05 9.47
N ASP A 153 -21.47 -23.65 10.30
CA ASP A 153 -21.46 -25.08 10.67
C ASP A 153 -20.13 -25.58 11.29
N LEU A 154 -19.41 -24.68 11.96
CA LEU A 154 -18.20 -25.02 12.69
C LEU A 154 -18.53 -25.68 14.02
N ASN A 155 -18.44 -27.00 14.07
CA ASN A 155 -18.40 -27.74 15.32
C ASN A 155 -16.94 -27.97 15.74
N LEU A 156 -16.34 -26.98 16.42
CA LEU A 156 -14.98 -27.03 16.93
C LEU A 156 -14.99 -27.30 18.45
N PRO A 157 -14.04 -28.10 18.97
CA PRO A 157 -13.88 -28.25 20.40
C PRO A 157 -13.37 -26.95 21.02
N GLU A 158 -13.73 -26.72 22.28
CA GLU A 158 -13.19 -25.61 23.07
C GLU A 158 -11.66 -25.72 23.16
N PRO A 159 -10.91 -24.62 22.97
CA PRO A 159 -9.45 -24.64 23.09
C PRO A 159 -9.01 -25.08 24.49
N VAL A 160 -8.11 -26.07 24.54
CA VAL A 160 -7.47 -26.50 25.80
C VAL A 160 -6.13 -25.79 25.94
N LEU A 161 -6.02 -24.91 26.92
CA LEU A 161 -4.79 -24.14 27.19
C LEU A 161 -3.80 -24.95 28.06
N PRO A 162 -2.48 -24.82 27.84
CA PRO A 162 -1.47 -25.37 28.73
C PRO A 162 -1.57 -24.80 30.16
N ALA A 163 -1.09 -25.56 31.14
CA ALA A 163 -1.05 -25.10 32.53
C ALA A 163 -0.25 -23.79 32.67
N GLY A 164 -0.80 -22.82 33.39
CA GLY A 164 -0.18 -21.50 33.59
C GLY A 164 -0.39 -20.50 32.45
N VAL A 165 -1.10 -20.88 31.38
CA VAL A 165 -1.46 -19.99 30.27
C VAL A 165 -2.92 -19.55 30.41
N THR A 166 -3.15 -18.24 30.36
CA THR A 166 -4.48 -17.65 30.31
C THR A 166 -4.60 -16.71 29.11
N VAL A 167 -5.82 -16.48 28.65
CA VAL A 167 -6.11 -15.56 27.54
C VAL A 167 -7.08 -14.49 28.05
N ARG A 168 -6.77 -13.23 27.74
CA ARG A 168 -7.66 -12.08 27.92
C ARG A 168 -7.54 -11.16 26.71
N THR A 169 -8.52 -10.28 26.52
CA THR A 169 -8.46 -9.25 25.49
C THR A 169 -7.36 -8.23 25.78
N PHE A 170 -6.96 -7.53 24.71
CA PHE A 170 -5.95 -6.49 24.74
C PHE A 170 -6.48 -5.24 25.45
N VAL A 171 -5.68 -4.64 26.33
CA VAL A 171 -6.00 -3.39 27.05
C VAL A 171 -5.13 -2.25 26.51
N PRO A 172 -5.70 -1.35 25.69
CA PRO A 172 -4.95 -0.22 25.11
C PRO A 172 -4.29 0.66 26.18
N GLY A 173 -3.04 1.02 25.97
CA GLY A 173 -2.24 1.86 26.86
C GLY A 173 -1.60 1.11 28.03
N GLU A 174 -2.11 -0.07 28.39
CA GLU A 174 -1.49 -0.96 29.38
C GLU A 174 -0.62 -2.03 28.72
N ASP A 175 -1.11 -2.65 27.64
CA ASP A 175 -0.47 -3.80 27.00
C ASP A 175 0.48 -3.43 25.86
N ASP A 176 0.41 -2.19 25.35
CA ASP A 176 1.11 -1.73 24.14
C ASP A 176 2.59 -2.12 24.12
N ALA A 177 3.35 -1.75 25.16
CA ALA A 177 4.79 -1.98 25.21
C ALA A 177 5.14 -3.49 25.23
N ALA A 178 4.36 -4.29 25.98
CA ALA A 178 4.56 -5.74 26.04
C ALA A 178 4.20 -6.40 24.71
N TRP A 179 3.11 -5.95 24.08
CA TRP A 179 2.67 -6.42 22.77
C TRP A 179 3.70 -6.11 21.69
N LEU A 180 4.22 -4.88 21.66
CA LEU A 180 5.26 -4.45 20.72
C LEU A 180 6.56 -5.26 20.91
N ALA A 181 6.96 -5.52 22.16
CA ALA A 181 8.14 -6.32 22.44
C ALA A 181 8.00 -7.78 21.94
N VAL A 182 6.84 -8.40 22.16
CA VAL A 182 6.56 -9.74 21.64
C VAL A 182 6.51 -9.75 20.12
N ASN A 183 5.87 -8.75 19.51
CA ASN A 183 5.80 -8.60 18.06
C ASN A 183 7.21 -8.49 17.44
N ALA A 184 8.07 -7.61 17.97
CA ALA A 184 9.44 -7.46 17.51
C ALA A 184 10.26 -8.75 17.66
N ALA A 185 10.08 -9.48 18.76
CA ALA A 185 10.77 -10.75 18.99
C ALA A 185 10.28 -11.86 18.04
N ALA A 186 8.96 -12.00 17.86
CA ALA A 186 8.37 -13.03 17.00
C ALA A 186 8.68 -12.79 15.51
N PHE A 187 8.77 -11.53 15.11
CA PHE A 187 8.98 -11.11 13.72
C PHE A 187 10.36 -10.49 13.48
N ALA A 188 11.37 -10.86 14.27
CA ALA A 188 12.72 -10.27 14.22
C ALA A 188 13.40 -10.33 12.84
N HIS A 189 12.96 -11.22 11.96
CA HIS A 189 13.46 -11.36 10.59
C HIS A 189 12.41 -10.99 9.52
N HIS A 190 11.26 -10.44 9.91
CA HIS A 190 10.22 -10.01 9.00
C HIS A 190 10.38 -8.51 8.69
N PRO A 191 10.56 -8.12 7.42
CA PRO A 191 10.91 -6.76 7.02
C PRO A 191 9.83 -5.70 7.27
N GLU A 192 8.64 -6.09 7.71
CA GLU A 192 7.46 -5.21 7.79
C GLU A 192 6.84 -5.33 9.19
N GLN A 193 6.61 -6.55 9.68
CA GLN A 193 5.97 -6.74 10.99
C GLN A 193 6.93 -6.58 12.17
N GLY A 194 8.24 -6.83 12.01
CA GLY A 194 9.20 -6.74 13.11
C GLY A 194 9.50 -5.32 13.58
N SER A 195 9.23 -4.31 12.75
CA SER A 195 9.60 -2.91 12.97
C SER A 195 8.44 -2.01 13.43
N LEU A 196 7.29 -2.60 13.79
CA LEU A 196 6.10 -1.85 14.18
C LEU A 196 6.39 -0.98 15.41
N THR A 197 6.13 0.32 15.30
CA THR A 197 6.41 1.31 16.35
C THR A 197 5.15 1.65 17.16
N GLN A 198 5.31 2.34 18.30
CA GLN A 198 4.17 2.86 19.06
C GLN A 198 3.26 3.74 18.20
N ARG A 199 3.84 4.57 17.32
CA ARG A 199 3.07 5.41 16.40
C ARG A 199 2.21 4.57 15.46
N ASP A 200 2.77 3.49 14.91
CA ASP A 200 2.05 2.59 13.99
C ASP A 200 0.92 1.82 14.69
N LEU A 201 1.08 1.53 16.00
CA LEU A 201 0.03 0.94 16.82
C LEU A 201 -1.05 1.96 17.15
N ASP A 202 -0.67 3.20 17.50
CA ASP A 202 -1.61 4.28 17.77
C ASP A 202 -2.48 4.62 16.56
N ASP A 203 -1.88 4.65 15.36
CA ASP A 203 -2.64 4.87 14.11
C ASP A 203 -3.69 3.76 13.91
N ARG A 204 -3.34 2.50 14.17
CA ARG A 204 -4.27 1.36 14.05
C ARG A 204 -5.38 1.41 15.09
N LYS A 205 -5.05 1.76 16.33
CA LYS A 205 -6.04 1.91 17.41
C LYS A 205 -7.03 3.05 17.14
N ALA A 206 -6.65 4.04 16.32
CA ALA A 206 -7.51 5.16 15.94
C ALA A 206 -8.46 4.84 14.78
N GLU A 207 -8.29 3.71 14.08
CA GLU A 207 -9.15 3.32 12.97
C GLU A 207 -10.50 2.77 13.48
N PRO A 208 -11.61 3.01 12.76
CA PRO A 208 -12.97 2.68 13.22
C PRO A 208 -13.25 1.18 13.33
N TRP A 209 -12.38 0.34 12.77
CA TRP A 209 -12.49 -1.11 12.86
C TRP A 209 -11.79 -1.68 14.10
N PHE A 210 -10.98 -0.90 14.81
CA PHE A 210 -10.28 -1.37 16.00
C PHE A 210 -11.28 -1.61 17.14
N ASP A 211 -11.26 -2.81 17.70
CA ASP A 211 -12.10 -3.21 18.82
C ASP A 211 -11.24 -3.90 19.89
N PRO A 212 -11.09 -3.31 21.09
CA PRO A 212 -10.39 -3.96 22.20
C PRO A 212 -11.27 -4.97 22.97
N ALA A 213 -12.56 -5.09 22.65
CA ALA A 213 -13.54 -5.84 23.44
C ALA A 213 -14.25 -6.97 22.67
#